data_AF-A8NX13-F1
#
_entry.id   AF-A8NX13-F1
#
_cell.length_a   1.000
_cell.length_b   1.000
_cell.length_c   1.000
_cell.angle_alpha   90.00
_cell.angle_beta   90.00
_cell.angle_gamma   90.00
#
_symmetry.space_group_name_H-M   'P 1'
#
loop_
_entity.id
_entity.type
_entity.pdbx_description
1 polymer ?
#
loop_
_entity_poly.entity_id
_entity_poly.type
_entity_poly.pdbx_seq_one_letter_code
_entity_poly.pdbx_strand_id
1 'polypeptide(L)'
;MIYLIFLALSSRCLQLIIRFVPFIRAAFQEKLSADKQPLLRHVDQLVRDYNDHSQEIVNKLITVIDHHLLMQLQVWDIKGSVPSPTFQQMCRQLVKFYNGLTGIMPESMIKDLFLRVHKNFKDNLKAQLNEMNITPHDSLTYG
;
A
#
# COMPACT_ATOMS: atom_id res chain seq x y z
N MET A 1 -0.71 7.41 12.85
CA MET A 1 0.06 8.14 11.81
C MET A 1 1.56 7.93 11.95
N ILE A 2 2.17 8.21 13.11
CA ILE A 2 3.61 7.99 13.37
C ILE A 2 4.08 6.57 13.01
N TYR A 3 3.31 5.55 13.37
CA TYR A 3 3.63 4.16 13.02
C TYR A 3 3.68 3.88 11.50
N LEU A 4 2.83 4.51 10.70
CA LEU A 4 2.80 4.34 9.24
C LEU A 4 4.01 5.00 8.57
N ILE A 5 4.46 6.13 9.12
CA ILE A 5 5.69 6.82 8.70
C ILE A 5 6.89 5.91 8.92
N PHE A 6 6.99 5.24 10.08
CA PHE A 6 8.08 4.29 10.36
C PHE A 6 8.06 3.06 9.45
N LEU A 7 6.88 2.56 9.10
CA LEU A 7 6.75 1.48 8.12
C LEU A 7 7.22 1.93 6.74
N ALA A 8 6.73 3.07 6.24
CA ALA A 8 7.14 3.61 4.94
C ALA A 8 8.66 3.85 4.89
N LEU A 9 9.24 4.43 5.95
CA LEU A 9 10.68 4.65 6.05
C LEU A 9 11.46 3.33 6.06
N SER A 10 11.01 2.33 6.82
CA SER A 10 11.63 0.99 6.84
C SER A 10 11.66 0.36 5.44
N SER A 11 10.56 0.44 4.68
CA SER A 11 10.52 -0.04 3.28
C SER A 11 11.54 0.70 2.41
N ARG A 12 11.69 2.01 2.58
CA ARG A 12 12.67 2.82 1.84
C ARG A 12 14.11 2.50 2.21
N CYS A 13 14.38 2.18 3.48
CA CYS A 13 15.69 1.70 3.92
C CYS A 13 16.04 0.36 3.25
N LEU A 14 15.10 -0.60 3.18
CA LEU A 14 15.32 -1.86 2.48
C LEU A 14 15.63 -1.63 1.00
N GLN A 15 14.85 -0.78 0.33
CA GLN A 15 15.06 -0.44 -1.09
C GLN A 15 16.42 0.26 -1.33
N LEU A 16 16.87 1.09 -0.38
CA LEU A 16 18.20 1.69 -0.42
C LEU A 16 19.28 0.62 -0.33
N ILE A 17 19.17 -0.32 0.61
CA ILE A 17 20.14 -1.43 0.73
C ILE A 17 20.19 -2.22 -0.58
N ILE A 18 19.03 -2.64 -1.09
CA ILE A 18 18.91 -3.37 -2.37
C ILE A 18 19.58 -2.62 -3.52
N ARG A 19 19.49 -1.28 -3.56
CA ARG A 19 20.15 -0.46 -4.59
C ARG A 19 21.67 -0.59 -4.58
N PHE A 20 22.28 -0.82 -3.41
CA PHE A 20 23.73 -1.02 -3.27
C PHE A 20 24.19 -2.46 -3.45
N VAL A 21 23.31 -3.45 -3.28
CA VAL A 21 23.65 -4.87 -3.37
C VAL A 21 24.39 -5.26 -4.67
N PRO A 22 24.05 -4.76 -5.88
CA PRO A 22 24.76 -5.10 -7.11
C PRO A 22 26.26 -4.77 -7.06
N PHE A 23 26.65 -3.65 -6.43
CA PHE A 23 28.05 -3.25 -6.32
C PHE A 23 28.81 -4.17 -5.36
N ILE A 24 28.17 -4.55 -4.25
CA ILE A 24 28.71 -5.51 -3.28
C ILE A 24 28.88 -6.88 -3.96
N ARG A 25 27.87 -7.31 -4.73
CA ARG A 25 27.89 -8.57 -5.48
C ARG A 25 29.04 -8.59 -6.50
N ALA A 26 29.21 -7.51 -7.27
CA ALA A 26 30.28 -7.39 -8.26
C ALA A 26 31.67 -7.45 -7.60
N ALA A 27 31.87 -6.74 -6.49
CA ALA A 27 33.12 -6.77 -5.74
C ALA A 27 33.46 -8.17 -5.19
N PHE A 28 32.45 -8.92 -4.71
CA PHE A 28 32.65 -10.31 -4.32
C PHE A 28 32.93 -11.21 -5.52
N GLN A 29 32.22 -11.03 -6.63
CA GLN A 29 32.41 -11.82 -7.84
C GLN A 29 33.84 -11.68 -8.40
N GLU A 30 34.43 -10.48 -8.35
CA GLU A 30 35.80 -10.23 -8.79
C GLU A 30 36.85 -10.85 -7.86
N LYS A 31 36.61 -10.83 -6.54
CA LYS A 31 37.61 -11.22 -5.53
C LYS A 31 37.53 -12.67 -5.06
N LEU A 32 36.39 -13.34 -5.26
CA LEU A 32 36.20 -14.72 -4.84
C LEU A 32 36.87 -15.69 -5.82
N SER A 33 37.57 -16.69 -5.26
CA SER A 33 38.08 -17.82 -6.01
C SER A 33 36.94 -18.65 -6.62
N ALA A 34 37.23 -19.40 -7.69
CA ALA A 34 36.22 -20.14 -8.46
C ALA A 34 35.38 -21.10 -7.60
N ASP A 35 35.99 -21.76 -6.62
CA ASP A 35 35.33 -22.65 -5.64
C ASP A 35 34.33 -21.92 -4.73
N LYS A 36 34.50 -20.61 -4.53
CA LYS A 36 33.65 -19.78 -3.65
C LYS A 36 32.60 -18.98 -4.39
N GLN A 37 32.64 -18.94 -5.73
CA GLN A 37 31.61 -18.28 -6.55
C GLN A 37 30.17 -18.72 -6.22
N PRO A 38 29.88 -19.99 -5.87
CA PRO A 38 28.53 -20.40 -5.46
C PRO A 38 27.98 -19.64 -4.23
N LEU A 39 28.83 -19.02 -3.41
CA LEU A 39 28.40 -18.21 -2.26
C LEU A 39 27.64 -16.94 -2.68
N LEU A 40 27.81 -16.46 -3.91
CA LEU A 40 27.06 -15.31 -4.44
C LEU A 40 25.54 -15.53 -4.42
N ARG A 41 25.07 -16.79 -4.43
CA ARG A 41 23.64 -17.13 -4.26
C ARG A 41 23.03 -16.56 -2.98
N HIS A 42 23.84 -16.35 -1.92
CA HIS A 42 23.38 -15.76 -0.67
C HIS A 42 23.11 -14.26 -0.82
N VAL A 43 23.88 -13.58 -1.66
CA VAL A 43 23.63 -12.18 -2.03
C VAL A 43 22.35 -12.08 -2.85
N ASP A 44 22.14 -13.01 -3.79
CA ASP A 44 20.92 -13.07 -4.58
C ASP A 44 19.68 -13.39 -3.71
N GLN A 45 19.84 -14.24 -2.68
CA GLN A 45 18.78 -14.53 -1.71
C GLN A 45 18.44 -13.30 -0.86
N LEU A 46 19.44 -12.58 -0.37
CA LEU A 46 19.24 -11.33 0.39
C LEU A 46 18.37 -10.33 -0.40
N VAL A 47 18.63 -10.18 -1.72
CA VAL A 47 17.82 -9.30 -2.57
C VAL A 47 16.36 -9.74 -2.61
N ARG A 48 16.09 -11.04 -2.73
CA ARG A 48 14.71 -11.58 -2.72
C ARG A 48 14.05 -11.31 -1.38
N ASP A 49 14.69 -11.69 -0.28
CA ASP A 49 14.15 -11.53 1.08
C ASP A 49 13.80 -10.07 1.39
N TYR A 50 14.65 -9.13 0.96
CA TYR A 50 14.43 -7.71 1.22
C TYR A 50 13.34 -7.11 0.32
N ASN A 51 13.20 -7.60 -0.92
CA ASN A 51 12.08 -7.23 -1.77
C ASN A 51 10.76 -7.75 -1.21
N ASP A 52 10.72 -9.02 -0.78
CA ASP A 52 9.53 -9.63 -0.19
C ASP A 52 9.10 -8.87 1.08
N HIS A 53 10.05 -8.59 1.97
CA HIS A 53 9.76 -7.79 3.16
C HIS A 53 9.30 -6.36 2.82
N SER A 54 9.89 -5.71 1.81
CA SER A 54 9.39 -4.41 1.35
C SER A 54 7.95 -4.51 0.86
N GLN A 55 7.57 -5.58 0.15
CA GLN A 55 6.19 -5.78 -0.30
C GLN A 55 5.22 -6.07 0.85
N GLU A 56 5.64 -6.84 1.86
CA GLU A 56 4.86 -7.06 3.08
C GLU A 56 4.56 -5.76 3.82
N ILE A 57 5.53 -4.86 3.91
CA ILE A 57 5.32 -3.53 4.51
C ILE A 57 4.28 -2.74 3.73
N VAL A 58 4.39 -2.71 2.39
CA VAL A 58 3.40 -2.03 1.53
C VAL A 58 2.01 -2.62 1.72
N ASN A 59 1.90 -3.96 1.78
CA ASN A 59 0.64 -4.65 2.03
C ASN A 59 0.05 -4.25 3.39
N LYS A 60 0.87 -4.15 4.45
CA LYS A 60 0.41 -3.68 5.77
C LYS A 60 -0.12 -2.24 5.72
N LEU A 61 0.55 -1.34 4.99
CA LEU A 61 0.07 0.04 4.81
C LEU A 61 -1.32 0.06 4.16
N ILE A 62 -1.52 -0.76 3.12
CA ILE A 62 -2.81 -0.89 2.41
C ILE A 62 -3.89 -1.46 3.36
N THR A 63 -3.60 -2.55 4.07
CA THR A 63 -4.55 -3.16 5.02
C THR A 63 -5.02 -2.17 6.09
N VAL A 64 -4.13 -1.31 6.60
CA VAL A 64 -4.50 -0.33 7.63
C VAL A 64 -5.48 0.72 7.08
N ILE A 65 -5.23 1.27 5.89
CA ILE A 65 -6.14 2.27 5.31
C ILE A 65 -7.46 1.64 4.86
N ASP A 66 -7.40 0.45 4.25
CA ASP A 66 -8.60 -0.28 3.83
C ASP A 66 -9.53 -0.59 5.02
N HIS A 67 -8.95 -1.00 6.15
CA HIS A 67 -9.72 -1.23 7.38
C HIS A 67 -10.46 0.05 7.83
N HIS A 68 -9.79 1.20 7.80
CA HIS A 68 -10.44 2.47 8.16
C HIS A 68 -11.58 2.83 7.21
N LEU A 69 -11.38 2.63 5.90
CA LEU A 69 -12.42 2.89 4.90
C LEU A 69 -13.62 1.96 5.09
N LEU A 70 -13.37 0.66 5.32
CA LEU A 70 -14.41 -0.33 5.55
C LEU A 70 -15.26 0.00 6.79
N MET A 71 -14.62 0.40 7.90
CA MET A 71 -15.35 0.82 9.11
C MET A 71 -16.25 2.04 8.87
N GLN A 72 -15.86 2.95 7.97
CA GLN A 72 -16.71 4.10 7.58
C GLN A 72 -17.86 3.70 6.66
N LEU A 73 -17.63 2.72 5.76
CA LEU A 73 -18.68 2.19 4.88
C LEU A 73 -19.76 1.44 5.65
N GLN A 74 -19.39 0.68 6.69
CA GLN A 74 -20.35 -0.09 7.49
C GLN A 74 -21.37 0.78 8.24
N VAL A 75 -21.02 2.03 8.54
CA VAL A 75 -21.90 2.99 9.22
C VAL A 75 -22.46 4.05 8.26
N TRP A 76 -22.20 3.91 6.96
CA TRP A 76 -22.68 4.85 5.96
C TRP A 76 -24.18 4.68 5.72
N ASP A 77 -24.91 5.79 5.76
CA ASP A 77 -26.31 5.87 5.35
C ASP A 77 -26.41 6.53 3.97
N ILE A 78 -27.08 5.84 3.04
CA ILE A 78 -27.30 6.31 1.68
C ILE A 78 -28.25 7.52 1.59
N LYS A 79 -29.14 7.71 2.57
CA LYS A 79 -30.10 8.83 2.58
C LYS A 79 -29.51 10.16 3.04
N GLY A 80 -28.20 10.21 3.27
CA GLY A 80 -27.49 11.41 3.71
C GLY A 80 -27.35 12.48 2.64
N SER A 81 -26.92 13.68 3.05
CA SER A 81 -26.50 14.74 2.13
C SER A 81 -25.31 14.29 1.28
N VAL A 82 -25.17 14.84 0.06
CA VAL A 82 -24.00 14.59 -0.80
C VAL A 82 -23.07 15.81 -0.76
N PRO A 83 -21.77 15.65 -0.44
CA PRO A 83 -21.11 14.42 -0.01
C PRO A 83 -21.43 14.07 1.45
N SER A 84 -21.67 12.79 1.72
CA SER A 84 -22.07 12.32 3.06
C SER A 84 -20.94 12.52 4.08
N PRO A 85 -21.27 12.74 5.37
CA PRO A 85 -20.25 12.92 6.41
C PRO A 85 -19.22 11.77 6.47
N THR A 86 -19.65 10.53 6.22
CA THR A 86 -18.77 9.35 6.17
C THR A 86 -17.82 9.40 4.97
N PHE A 87 -18.30 9.76 3.78
CA PHE A 87 -17.43 9.94 2.61
C PHE A 87 -16.45 11.09 2.80
N GLN A 88 -16.88 12.21 3.37
CA GLN A 88 -15.97 13.30 3.73
C GLN A 88 -14.90 12.84 4.72
N GLN A 89 -15.26 12.00 5.70
CA GLN A 89 -14.32 11.44 6.65
C GLN A 89 -13.32 10.48 5.99
N MET A 90 -13.78 9.61 5.09
CA MET A 90 -12.91 8.75 4.27
C MET A 90 -11.92 9.57 3.44
N CYS A 91 -12.38 10.62 2.75
CA CYS A 91 -11.50 11.52 2.01
C CYS A 91 -10.45 12.19 2.92
N ARG A 92 -10.84 12.67 4.10
CA ARG A 92 -9.90 13.24 5.08
C ARG A 92 -8.85 12.21 5.52
N GLN A 93 -9.23 10.95 5.72
CA GLN A 93 -8.28 9.90 6.08
C GLN A 93 -7.33 9.55 4.93
N LEU A 94 -7.83 9.49 3.69
CA LEU A 94 -7.00 9.29 2.50
C LEU A 94 -5.98 10.41 2.31
N VAL A 95 -6.37 11.67 2.52
CA VAL A 95 -5.46 12.83 2.46
C VAL A 95 -4.40 12.74 3.57
N LYS A 96 -4.81 12.43 4.81
CA LYS A 96 -3.87 12.24 5.93
C LYS A 96 -2.87 11.11 5.66
N PHE A 97 -3.35 10.02 5.07
CA PHE A 97 -2.52 8.89 4.69
C PHE A 97 -1.51 9.30 3.61
N TYR A 98 -1.97 9.91 2.52
CA TYR A 98 -1.10 10.46 1.47
C TYR A 98 -0.02 11.40 2.03
N ASN A 99 -0.42 12.36 2.87
CA ASN A 99 0.50 13.31 3.50
C ASN A 99 1.53 12.64 4.42
N GLY A 100 1.19 11.50 5.01
CA GLY A 100 2.14 10.71 5.80
C GLY A 100 3.14 9.91 4.95
N LEU A 101 2.87 9.73 3.66
CA LEU A 101 3.73 8.98 2.73
C LEU A 101 4.57 9.89 1.84
N THR A 102 4.05 11.06 1.50
CA THR A 102 4.76 12.04 0.67
C THR A 102 6.04 12.51 1.35
N GLY A 103 7.09 12.74 0.57
CA GLY A 103 8.44 13.02 1.08
C GLY A 103 9.23 11.81 1.59
N ILE A 104 8.58 10.65 1.77
CA ILE A 104 9.25 9.40 2.17
C ILE A 104 9.30 8.43 1.00
N MET A 105 8.14 8.15 0.40
CA MET A 105 8.03 7.23 -0.73
C MET A 105 7.99 7.97 -2.08
N PRO A 106 8.52 7.38 -3.16
CA PRO A 106 8.38 7.92 -4.51
C PRO A 106 6.91 8.02 -4.93
N GLU A 107 6.59 9.02 -5.75
CA GLU A 107 5.22 9.23 -6.24
C GLU A 107 4.65 8.02 -6.99
N SER A 108 5.48 7.32 -7.77
CA SER A 108 5.06 6.09 -8.48
C SER A 108 4.57 5.01 -7.52
N MET A 109 5.31 4.80 -6.43
CA MET A 109 4.97 3.81 -5.40
C MET A 109 3.70 4.20 -4.64
N ILE A 110 3.54 5.49 -4.34
CA ILE A 110 2.31 6.02 -3.73
C ILE A 110 1.13 5.81 -4.70
N LYS A 111 1.29 6.10 -5.99
CA LYS A 111 0.27 5.87 -7.01
C LYS A 111 -0.17 4.41 -7.06
N ASP A 112 0.78 3.47 -7.14
CA ASP A 112 0.48 2.04 -7.18
C ASP A 112 -0.25 1.56 -5.92
N LEU A 113 0.16 2.07 -4.76
CA LEU A 113 -0.51 1.83 -3.49
C LEU A 113 -1.97 2.33 -3.53
N PHE A 114 -2.20 3.57 -3.96
CA PHE A 114 -3.55 4.15 -4.03
C PHE A 114 -4.43 3.47 -5.08
N LEU A 115 -3.88 2.95 -6.17
CA LEU A 115 -4.64 2.13 -7.13
C LEU A 115 -5.17 0.84 -6.49
N ARG A 116 -4.39 0.20 -5.63
CA ARG A 116 -4.83 -0.98 -4.87
C ARG A 116 -5.89 -0.63 -3.84
N VAL A 117 -5.70 0.44 -3.07
CA VAL A 117 -6.70 0.95 -2.11
C VAL A 117 -8.01 1.30 -2.83
N HIS A 118 -7.94 1.98 -3.98
CA HIS A 118 -9.12 2.32 -4.77
C HIS A 118 -9.86 1.08 -5.25
N LYS A 119 -9.14 0.05 -5.73
CA LYS A 119 -9.75 -1.22 -6.11
C LYS A 119 -10.49 -1.86 -4.93
N ASN A 120 -9.80 -2.00 -3.79
CA ASN A 120 -10.38 -2.60 -2.59
C ASN A 120 -11.61 -1.81 -2.10
N PHE A 121 -11.54 -0.47 -2.14
CA PHE A 121 -12.67 0.39 -1.81
C PHE A 121 -13.88 0.14 -2.71
N LYS A 122 -13.71 0.02 -4.03
CA LYS A 122 -14.83 -0.29 -4.94
C LYS A 122 -15.45 -1.65 -4.66
N ASP A 123 -14.62 -2.65 -4.38
CA ASP A 123 -15.09 -3.99 -4.06
C ASP A 123 -15.91 -3.99 -2.76
N ASN A 124 -15.42 -3.28 -1.73
CA ASN A 124 -16.13 -3.11 -0.46
C ASN A 124 -17.42 -2.29 -0.60
N LEU A 125 -17.40 -1.20 -1.37
CA LEU A 125 -18.58 -0.38 -1.63
C LEU A 125 -19.65 -1.21 -2.38
N LYS A 126 -19.25 -2.00 -3.37
CA LYS A 126 -20.16 -2.90 -4.09
C LYS A 126 -20.80 -3.92 -3.13
N ALA A 127 -20.02 -4.50 -2.22
CA ALA A 127 -20.54 -5.41 -1.21
C ALA A 127 -21.55 -4.71 -0.30
N GLN A 128 -21.23 -3.50 0.18
CA GLN A 128 -22.12 -2.71 1.05
C GLN A 128 -23.44 -2.34 0.37
N LEU A 129 -23.39 -1.93 -0.92
CA LEU A 129 -24.58 -1.62 -1.70
C LEU A 129 -25.48 -2.84 -1.88
N ASN A 130 -24.88 -4.03 -2.10
CA ASN A 130 -25.64 -5.27 -2.18
C ASN A 130 -26.33 -5.62 -0.86
N GLU A 131 -25.65 -5.43 0.29
CA GLU A 131 -26.25 -5.64 1.62
C GLU A 131 -27.43 -4.70 1.89
N MET A 132 -27.36 -3.48 1.35
CA MET A 132 -28.44 -2.50 1.42
C MET A 132 -29.55 -2.74 0.38
N ASN A 133 -29.44 -3.79 -0.45
CA ASN A 133 -30.34 -4.09 -1.58
C ASN A 133 -30.47 -2.95 -2.60
N ILE A 134 -29.39 -2.19 -2.81
CA ILE A 134 -29.35 -1.11 -3.79
C ILE A 134 -28.85 -1.65 -5.13
N THR A 135 -29.65 -1.46 -6.17
CA THR A 135 -29.31 -1.81 -7.55
C THR A 135 -29.01 -0.55 -8.37
N PRO A 136 -28.21 -0.66 -9.45
CA PRO A 136 -27.97 0.46 -10.37
C PRO A 136 -29.24 1.02 -11.03
N HIS A 137 -30.36 0.29 -10.95
CA HIS A 137 -31.65 0.65 -11.51
C HIS A 137 -32.60 1.26 -10.48
N ASP A 138 -32.23 1.27 -9.20
CA ASP A 138 -32.97 2.05 -8.21
C ASP A 138 -32.84 3.52 -8.59
N SER A 139 -34.00 4.15 -8.79
CA SER A 139 -34.16 5.47 -9.38
C SER A 139 -33.16 6.51 -8.86
N LEU A 140 -32.96 7.57 -9.67
CA LEU A 140 -32.19 8.82 -9.47
C LEU A 140 -32.37 9.56 -8.11
N THR A 141 -33.08 8.98 -7.15
CA THR A 141 -33.24 9.42 -5.76
C THR A 141 -31.94 9.63 -4.99
N TYR A 142 -30.81 9.07 -5.46
CA TYR A 142 -29.54 9.10 -4.72
C TYR A 142 -28.41 9.91 -5.38
N GLY A 143 -28.67 10.55 -6.53
CA GLY A 143 -27.78 11.52 -7.19
C GLY A 143 -26.65 10.91 -8.01
#